data_AF-A0A8I2ZLX9-F1
#
_entry.id   AF-A0A8I2ZLX9-F1
#
_cell.length_a   1.000
_cell.length_b   1.000
_cell.length_c   1.000
_cell.angle_alpha   90.00
_cell.angle_beta   90.00
_cell.angle_gamma   90.00
#
_symmetry.space_group_name_H-M   'P 1'
#
loop_
_entity.id
_entity.type
_entity.pdbx_description
1 polymer ?
#
loop_
_entity_poly.entity_id
_entity_poly.type
_entity_poly.pdbx_seq_one_letter_code
_entity_poly.pdbx_strand_id
1 'polypeptide(L)'
;MAPSSRSASHNLGQVVEYIPDRLYLAAYIHPPTADTLFPYPEPLQSPRKRSQRAAEGPKPVSGTPKPAPFYFTVDDTLLYNAFHHDFGPLHIGHLYRFALHFHDVLGAKENKDRPIVFWSRADPRSRANAACMLACYMVLIQGWPPHLALAPMAQVDPPLMPFRDAGYSQADYGITVQDVVYGVWKAKEEGCCALDNFDLDEYEKYERVEHGDFNWISPSFLAFASPQQTPIAKIPEGTPEWDKLPTTIAEVDAHATLPVPFKNVLKHFSERDIGLVVRLNSQLYCPSYFEALGIQHLDMIFDDGTCPTMPTVRKFIRLAHEMITVKKKGIAVHCKAGLGRTGCLIGAYLIYRHGFTANEVIAFMRFMRPGMVVGPQQHWLHIHQGTFREWWIEERVERKLRKEMAAAAHATPSTPIRAMQKASLRNPQATTPSPQRSASNRTPLSEVNDERGNVAVHEDYLPAPTPGQPRKTGRADRHHPYSRAPSYSATLEEEGGVEHETEVLSVHRRSNAGESDEEIHLRMRAHRKPSESPSRSEKMRSYSSTTTTVYHKYIDNDSTHDVENMGSPARVKAMDRERASSASGILTKVRSSKRGNESPLRSKDGVRKTSGRVGSISGAPSSATARKVSNGI
;
A
#
# COMPACT_ATOMS: atom_id res chain seq x y z
N MET A 1 25.28 56.06 -19.45
CA MET A 1 24.47 54.84 -19.63
C MET A 1 24.57 54.03 -18.35
N ALA A 2 23.45 53.62 -17.74
CA ALA A 2 23.51 52.65 -16.66
C ALA A 2 23.77 51.25 -17.25
N PRO A 3 24.56 50.38 -16.61
CA PRO A 3 24.66 49.00 -17.03
C PRO A 3 23.29 48.33 -16.86
N SER A 4 22.78 47.69 -17.91
CA SER A 4 21.58 46.87 -17.78
C SER A 4 21.88 45.70 -16.87
N SER A 5 21.38 45.76 -15.64
CA SER A 5 21.27 44.60 -14.77
C SER A 5 20.30 43.62 -15.43
N ARG A 6 20.83 42.76 -16.31
CA ARG A 6 20.13 41.53 -16.73
C ARG A 6 19.62 40.89 -15.45
N SER A 7 18.31 40.66 -15.38
CA SER A 7 17.72 39.98 -14.24
C SER A 7 18.43 38.64 -14.07
N ALA A 8 19.14 38.48 -12.96
CA ALA A 8 19.47 37.17 -12.42
C ALA A 8 18.14 36.53 -12.00
N SER A 9 17.39 36.03 -12.98
CA SER A 9 16.14 35.31 -12.78
C SER A 9 16.43 34.20 -11.80
N HIS A 10 15.81 34.27 -10.62
CA HIS A 10 16.13 33.38 -9.51
C HIS A 10 15.93 31.92 -9.91
N ASN A 11 17.00 31.25 -10.34
CA ASN A 11 17.06 29.80 -10.49
C ASN A 11 17.22 29.15 -9.11
N LEU A 12 16.46 29.67 -8.15
CA LEU A 12 16.38 29.25 -6.77
C LEU A 12 15.03 28.55 -6.61
N GLY A 13 14.93 27.37 -7.21
CA GLY A 13 13.93 26.42 -6.75
C GLY A 13 14.38 25.84 -5.40
N GLN A 14 13.52 24.98 -4.85
CA GLN A 14 13.69 24.44 -3.51
C GLN A 14 15.01 23.68 -3.35
N VAL A 15 15.69 23.90 -2.23
CA VAL A 15 16.87 23.14 -1.77
C VAL A 15 16.57 22.58 -0.38
N VAL A 16 16.85 21.30 -0.18
CA VAL A 16 16.59 20.52 1.03
C VAL A 16 17.90 19.87 1.49
N GLU A 17 18.28 20.09 2.74
CA GLU A 17 19.46 19.48 3.35
C GLU A 17 19.15 18.05 3.82
N TYR A 18 19.89 17.06 3.32
CA TYR A 18 19.79 15.66 3.73
C TYR A 18 20.91 15.27 4.71
N ILE A 19 22.13 15.72 4.46
CA ILE A 19 23.28 15.53 5.34
C ILE A 19 24.00 16.88 5.46
N PRO A 20 24.10 17.49 6.66
CA PRO A 20 24.65 18.83 6.84
C PRO A 20 26.03 19.05 6.20
N ASP A 21 26.17 20.19 5.51
CA ASP A 21 27.33 20.59 4.68
C ASP A 21 27.77 19.58 3.59
N ARG A 22 27.10 18.43 3.41
CA ARG A 22 27.54 17.34 2.51
C ARG A 22 26.56 16.96 1.42
N LEU A 23 25.26 16.82 1.70
CA LEU A 23 24.30 16.30 0.72
C LEU A 23 22.97 17.06 0.75
N TYR A 24 22.54 17.48 -0.43
CA TYR A 24 21.35 18.26 -0.65
C TYR A 24 20.53 17.69 -1.81
N LEU A 25 19.21 17.73 -1.67
CA LEU A 25 18.24 17.52 -2.74
C LEU A 25 17.74 18.89 -3.21
N ALA A 26 17.78 19.16 -4.51
CA ALA A 26 17.32 20.43 -5.07
C ALA A 26 16.36 20.27 -6.24
N ALA A 27 15.65 21.34 -6.56
CA ALA A 27 14.83 21.46 -7.76
C ALA A 27 15.17 22.78 -8.48
N TYR A 28 15.41 22.75 -9.79
CA TYR A 28 15.78 23.94 -10.57
C TYR A 28 14.97 24.08 -11.86
N ILE A 29 14.77 25.32 -12.31
CA ILE A 29 14.03 25.63 -13.55
C ILE A 29 14.95 25.52 -14.77
N HIS A 30 16.22 25.88 -14.58
CA HIS A 30 17.31 25.73 -15.54
C HIS A 30 18.46 24.94 -14.91
N PRO A 31 19.32 24.26 -15.69
CA PRO A 31 20.49 23.58 -15.13
C PRO A 31 21.35 24.54 -14.30
N PRO A 32 21.76 24.16 -13.07
CA PRO A 32 22.56 25.00 -12.20
C PRO A 32 23.99 25.16 -12.75
N THR A 33 24.53 26.37 -12.59
CA THR A 33 25.89 26.78 -12.93
C THR A 33 26.72 27.06 -11.67
N ALA A 34 28.02 27.33 -11.82
CA ALA A 34 28.88 27.76 -10.72
C ALA A 34 28.39 29.04 -10.01
N ASP A 35 27.64 29.90 -10.72
CA ASP A 35 27.05 31.15 -10.20
C ASP A 35 25.66 30.94 -9.55
N THR A 36 25.14 29.71 -9.51
CA THR A 36 23.80 29.44 -8.95
C THR A 36 23.84 29.60 -7.43
N LEU A 37 22.94 30.45 -6.92
CA LEU A 37 22.88 30.76 -5.49
C LEU A 37 22.56 29.49 -4.68
N PHE A 38 23.54 29.06 -3.90
CA PHE A 38 23.41 27.92 -3.00
C PHE A 38 23.22 28.40 -1.55
N PRO A 39 22.17 27.95 -0.83
CA PRO A 39 21.97 28.29 0.56
C PRO A 39 22.94 27.49 1.44
N TYR A 40 24.18 27.98 1.55
CA TYR A 40 25.11 27.49 2.57
C TYR A 40 24.47 27.63 3.96
N PRO A 41 24.50 26.61 4.82
CA PRO A 41 24.03 26.76 6.19
C PRO A 41 24.83 27.85 6.90
N GLU A 42 24.14 28.87 7.42
CA GLU A 42 24.78 29.87 8.28
C GLU A 42 25.25 29.19 9.58
N PRO A 43 26.50 29.41 10.02
CA PRO A 43 26.98 28.83 11.27
C PRO A 43 26.17 29.40 12.43
N LEU A 44 25.49 28.53 13.18
CA LEU A 44 24.66 28.87 14.35
C LEU A 44 25.46 29.73 15.35
N GLN A 45 25.28 31.05 15.28
CA GLN A 45 25.94 31.98 16.18
C GLN A 45 25.31 31.84 17.57
N SER A 46 25.96 31.04 18.43
CA SER A 46 25.70 31.01 19.87
C SER A 46 25.57 32.46 20.38
N PRO A 47 24.49 32.84 21.08
CA PRO A 47 24.15 34.24 21.33
C PRO A 47 25.19 34.92 22.24
N ARG A 48 26.22 35.51 21.63
CA ARG A 48 27.29 36.20 22.34
C ARG A 48 26.70 37.44 23.01
N LYS A 49 26.68 37.40 24.35
CA LYS A 49 26.17 38.46 25.23
C LYS A 49 26.80 39.80 24.82
N ARG A 50 25.99 40.72 24.25
CA ARG A 50 26.45 41.95 23.61
C ARG A 50 27.08 42.91 24.64
N SER A 51 28.39 42.83 24.82
CA SER A 51 29.17 43.78 25.61
C SER A 51 29.11 45.16 24.95
N GLN A 52 28.44 46.12 25.59
CA GLN A 52 28.34 47.51 25.13
C GLN A 52 29.67 48.27 25.34
N ARG A 53 30.72 47.90 24.59
CA ARG A 53 31.99 48.65 24.40
C ARG A 53 32.88 47.93 23.37
N ALA A 54 32.55 48.09 22.10
CA ALA A 54 33.43 47.86 20.97
C ALA A 54 32.99 48.81 19.84
N ALA A 55 33.92 49.57 19.28
CA ALA A 55 33.63 50.51 18.19
C ALA A 55 33.49 49.78 16.84
N GLU A 56 32.88 50.43 15.86
CA GLU A 56 32.73 49.91 14.51
C GLU A 56 34.06 49.98 13.73
N GLY A 57 34.91 48.99 13.95
CA GLY A 57 35.98 48.65 13.00
C GLY A 57 35.43 47.80 11.84
N PRO A 58 36.02 47.87 10.63
CA PRO A 58 35.63 47.01 9.53
C PRO A 58 35.87 45.55 9.92
N LYS A 59 34.81 44.73 9.91
CA LYS A 59 34.93 43.28 10.15
C LYS A 59 35.76 42.67 9.01
N PRO A 60 36.89 42.00 9.28
CA PRO A 60 37.56 41.25 8.24
C PRO A 60 36.63 40.13 7.77
N VAL A 61 36.46 39.99 6.45
CA VAL A 61 35.70 38.88 5.85
C VAL A 61 36.59 37.63 5.86
N SER A 62 36.88 37.14 7.05
CA SER A 62 37.78 36.00 7.31
C SER A 62 37.05 34.66 7.19
N GLY A 63 36.25 34.51 6.14
CA GLY A 63 35.76 33.21 5.69
C GLY A 63 36.63 32.74 4.55
N THR A 64 37.31 31.61 4.71
CA THR A 64 37.81 30.84 3.55
C THR A 64 36.62 30.57 2.63
N PRO A 65 36.72 30.80 1.30
CA PRO A 65 35.59 30.58 0.41
C PRO A 65 35.14 29.11 0.52
N LYS A 66 33.89 28.87 0.96
CA LYS A 66 33.32 27.51 0.99
C LYS A 66 33.41 26.96 -0.44
N PRO A 67 33.91 25.72 -0.64
CA PRO A 67 34.08 25.16 -1.97
C PRO A 67 32.71 25.05 -2.64
N ALA A 68 32.63 25.53 -3.89
CA ALA A 68 31.38 25.57 -4.64
C ALA A 68 30.74 24.18 -4.73
N PRO A 69 29.41 24.05 -4.59
CA PRO A 69 28.72 22.76 -4.68
C PRO A 69 29.01 22.03 -6.00
N PHE A 70 28.94 20.70 -5.98
CA PHE A 70 28.89 19.86 -7.18
C PHE A 70 27.44 19.50 -7.47
N TYR A 71 26.95 19.83 -8.66
CA TYR A 71 25.56 19.56 -9.08
C TYR A 71 25.51 18.35 -10.01
N PHE A 72 24.60 17.42 -9.74
CA PHE A 72 24.28 16.31 -10.67
C PHE A 72 22.78 16.01 -10.69
N THR A 73 22.29 15.49 -11.81
CA THR A 73 20.89 15.09 -12.02
C THR A 73 20.84 13.76 -12.74
N VAL A 74 19.70 13.08 -12.67
CA VAL A 74 19.44 11.86 -13.45
C VAL A 74 18.23 11.99 -14.40
N ASP A 75 17.56 13.15 -14.42
CA ASP A 75 16.30 13.39 -15.17
C ASP A 75 16.38 13.12 -16.68
N ASP A 76 17.57 13.16 -17.27
CA ASP A 76 17.85 12.89 -18.69
C ASP A 76 18.59 11.56 -18.92
N THR A 77 18.75 10.73 -17.88
CA THR A 77 19.49 9.45 -17.93
C THR A 77 18.70 8.25 -17.40
N LEU A 78 17.80 8.47 -16.44
CA LEU A 78 17.00 7.45 -15.76
C LEU A 78 15.50 7.73 -16.06
N LEU A 79 15.06 7.28 -17.24
CA LEU A 79 13.77 7.63 -17.81
C LEU A 79 12.68 6.61 -17.43
N TYR A 80 11.63 7.06 -16.75
CA TYR A 80 10.46 6.23 -16.47
C TYR A 80 9.65 5.96 -17.75
N ASN A 81 9.63 4.70 -18.20
CA ASN A 81 8.81 4.25 -19.33
C ASN A 81 7.34 4.14 -18.92
N ALA A 82 6.57 5.21 -19.14
CA ALA A 82 5.16 5.28 -18.80
C ALA A 82 4.27 4.40 -19.69
N PHE A 83 3.33 3.67 -19.09
CA PHE A 83 2.29 2.94 -19.83
C PHE A 83 1.20 3.87 -20.38
N HIS A 84 0.87 4.93 -19.64
CA HIS A 84 -0.15 5.90 -20.05
C HIS A 84 0.06 7.30 -19.44
N HIS A 85 -0.18 7.45 -18.13
CA HIS A 85 -0.13 8.73 -17.39
C HIS A 85 0.54 8.60 -16.01
N ASP A 86 0.85 7.37 -15.61
CA ASP A 86 1.87 7.02 -14.63
C ASP A 86 3.22 7.67 -14.99
N PHE A 87 3.99 8.01 -13.96
CA PHE A 87 5.27 8.72 -14.13
C PHE A 87 6.35 8.25 -13.15
N GLY A 88 6.03 7.25 -12.32
CA GLY A 88 6.85 6.80 -11.21
C GLY A 88 6.05 5.91 -10.24
N PRO A 89 6.68 5.44 -9.14
CA PRO A 89 8.09 5.68 -8.79
C PRO A 89 9.04 4.98 -9.77
N LEU A 90 10.29 5.46 -9.83
CA LEU A 90 11.37 4.76 -10.51
C LEU A 90 11.67 3.42 -9.81
N HIS A 91 11.89 2.36 -10.59
CA HIS A 91 12.07 0.99 -10.11
C HIS A 91 13.50 0.66 -9.64
N ILE A 92 13.67 -0.52 -9.03
CA ILE A 92 14.91 -1.01 -8.44
C ILE A 92 16.15 -0.93 -9.35
N GLY A 93 16.03 -1.23 -10.65
CA GLY A 93 17.13 -1.06 -11.61
C GLY A 93 17.60 0.39 -11.76
N HIS A 94 16.67 1.35 -11.77
CA HIS A 94 17.01 2.77 -11.73
C HIS A 94 17.70 3.17 -10.41
N LEU A 95 17.30 2.60 -9.27
CA LEU A 95 18.01 2.84 -8.00
C LEU A 95 19.44 2.30 -8.05
N TYR A 96 19.67 1.13 -8.64
CA TYR A 96 21.01 0.57 -8.79
C TYR A 96 21.90 1.49 -9.63
N ARG A 97 21.42 1.95 -10.79
CA ARG A 97 22.14 2.91 -11.65
C ARG A 97 22.38 4.27 -10.96
N PHE A 98 21.40 4.77 -10.22
CA PHE A 98 21.55 5.97 -9.39
C PHE A 98 22.64 5.78 -8.33
N ALA A 99 22.63 4.65 -7.61
CA ALA A 99 23.59 4.36 -6.55
C ALA A 99 25.03 4.26 -7.07
N LEU A 100 25.25 3.59 -8.21
CA LEU A 100 26.57 3.55 -8.87
C LEU A 100 27.08 4.97 -9.17
N HIS A 101 26.29 5.75 -9.93
CA HIS A 101 26.68 7.09 -10.32
C HIS A 101 26.89 8.02 -9.12
N PHE A 102 26.06 7.89 -8.08
CA PHE A 102 26.19 8.68 -6.85
C PHE A 102 27.42 8.27 -6.03
N HIS A 103 27.76 6.99 -5.97
CA HIS A 103 29.02 6.53 -5.36
C HIS A 103 30.26 7.05 -6.12
N ASP A 104 30.24 7.06 -7.46
CA ASP A 104 31.32 7.66 -8.27
C ASP A 104 31.47 9.16 -7.96
N VAL A 105 30.35 9.90 -7.91
CA VAL A 105 30.32 11.33 -7.55
C VAL A 105 30.83 11.58 -6.13
N LEU A 106 30.51 10.72 -5.16
CA LEU A 106 30.97 10.81 -3.78
C LEU A 106 32.46 10.45 -3.61
N GLY A 107 32.96 9.50 -4.42
CA GLY A 107 34.33 8.98 -4.37
C GLY A 107 35.36 9.79 -5.17
N ALA A 108 34.91 10.64 -6.10
CA ALA A 108 35.79 11.52 -6.88
C ALA A 108 36.61 12.46 -5.97
N LYS A 109 37.94 12.52 -6.18
CA LYS A 109 38.88 13.28 -5.33
C LYS A 109 38.53 14.77 -5.22
N GLU A 110 38.06 15.35 -6.32
CA GLU A 110 37.59 16.74 -6.42
C GLU A 110 36.34 17.03 -5.58
N ASN A 111 35.56 15.98 -5.27
CA ASN A 111 34.29 16.06 -4.58
C ASN A 111 34.39 15.69 -3.09
N LYS A 112 35.60 15.48 -2.55
CA LYS A 112 35.79 15.03 -1.17
C LYS A 112 35.24 16.02 -0.14
N ASP A 113 35.66 17.28 -0.23
CA ASP A 113 35.45 18.29 0.83
C ASP A 113 34.42 19.38 0.43
N ARG A 114 33.53 19.10 -0.54
CA ARG A 114 32.49 20.03 -1.05
C ARG A 114 31.05 19.48 -0.90
N PRO A 115 30.02 20.36 -0.85
CA PRO A 115 28.63 19.94 -0.88
C PRO A 115 28.27 19.25 -2.21
N ILE A 116 27.51 18.16 -2.15
CA ILE A 116 26.93 17.49 -3.31
C ILE A 116 25.44 17.82 -3.37
N VAL A 117 24.97 18.25 -4.54
CA VAL A 117 23.58 18.64 -4.80
C VAL A 117 23.03 17.73 -5.88
N PHE A 118 22.23 16.74 -5.46
CA PHE A 118 21.39 15.98 -6.37
C PHE A 118 20.18 16.85 -6.72
N TRP A 119 19.91 17.10 -8.00
CA TRP A 119 18.83 18.00 -8.41
C TRP A 119 17.93 17.42 -9.50
N SER A 120 16.67 17.87 -9.52
CA SER A 120 15.69 17.60 -10.59
C SER A 120 15.18 18.89 -11.22
N ARG A 121 14.49 18.76 -12.34
CA ARG A 121 13.59 19.79 -12.88
C ARG A 121 12.57 20.21 -11.82
N ALA A 122 12.15 21.48 -11.89
CA ALA A 122 11.21 22.08 -10.95
C ALA A 122 9.75 21.59 -11.08
N ASP A 123 9.42 20.72 -12.05
CA ASP A 123 8.06 20.20 -12.19
C ASP A 123 7.71 19.17 -11.10
N PRO A 124 6.43 19.00 -10.72
CA PRO A 124 6.09 18.19 -9.56
C PRO A 124 6.24 16.67 -9.76
N ARG A 125 6.48 16.16 -10.99
CA ARG A 125 6.75 14.74 -11.25
C ARG A 125 8.23 14.42 -11.06
N SER A 126 9.11 15.19 -11.69
CA SER A 126 10.57 15.01 -11.56
C SER A 126 11.01 15.17 -10.11
N ARG A 127 10.45 16.18 -9.41
CA ARG A 127 10.66 16.37 -7.96
C ARG A 127 10.23 15.17 -7.12
N ALA A 128 9.08 14.57 -7.42
CA ALA A 128 8.59 13.40 -6.69
C ALA A 128 9.47 12.16 -6.95
N ASN A 129 9.89 11.93 -8.20
CA ASN A 129 10.82 10.85 -8.55
C ASN A 129 12.19 11.02 -7.88
N ALA A 130 12.81 12.19 -7.95
CA ALA A 130 14.12 12.44 -7.35
C ALA A 130 14.08 12.34 -5.81
N ALA A 131 13.06 12.92 -5.16
CA ALA A 131 12.85 12.77 -3.72
C ALA A 131 12.67 11.31 -3.31
N CYS A 132 11.85 10.56 -4.04
CA CYS A 132 11.61 9.14 -3.78
C CYS A 132 12.86 8.29 -3.99
N MET A 133 13.61 8.54 -5.07
CA MET A 133 14.87 7.85 -5.38
C MET A 133 15.88 8.03 -4.24
N LEU A 134 16.12 9.27 -3.80
CA LEU A 134 17.09 9.56 -2.74
C LEU A 134 16.66 8.95 -1.40
N ALA A 135 15.37 8.99 -1.05
CA ALA A 135 14.88 8.36 0.18
C ALA A 135 14.95 6.83 0.13
N CYS A 136 14.70 6.20 -1.02
CA CYS A 136 14.87 4.74 -1.20
C CYS A 136 16.34 4.33 -1.12
N TYR A 137 17.26 5.14 -1.68
CA TYR A 137 18.71 4.97 -1.49
C TYR A 137 19.10 5.00 0.00
N MET A 138 18.60 5.98 0.76
CA MET A 138 18.90 6.09 2.19
C MET A 138 18.42 4.88 2.99
N VAL A 139 17.19 4.40 2.71
CA VAL A 139 16.61 3.24 3.39
C VAL A 139 17.30 1.92 3.02
N LEU A 140 17.44 1.63 1.72
CA LEU A 140 17.95 0.34 1.28
C LEU A 140 19.47 0.22 1.48
N ILE A 141 20.23 1.22 1.01
CA ILE A 141 21.69 1.13 0.92
C ILE A 141 22.37 1.72 2.17
N GLN A 142 21.95 2.91 2.62
CA GLN A 142 22.52 3.54 3.83
C GLN A 142 21.90 3.04 5.14
N GLY A 143 20.86 2.19 5.08
CA GLY A 143 20.23 1.59 6.26
C GLY A 143 19.46 2.56 7.16
N TRP A 144 19.06 3.73 6.65
CA TRP A 144 18.29 4.70 7.43
C TRP A 144 16.86 4.21 7.71
N PRO A 145 16.29 4.47 8.89
CA PRO A 145 14.87 4.25 9.12
C PRO A 145 14.03 5.25 8.32
N PRO A 146 12.83 4.88 7.83
CA PRO A 146 11.99 5.72 6.96
C PRO A 146 11.77 7.15 7.46
N HIS A 147 11.59 7.35 8.76
CA HIS A 147 11.33 8.68 9.32
C HIS A 147 12.51 9.66 9.19
N LEU A 148 13.76 9.18 9.12
CA LEU A 148 14.91 10.05 8.85
C LEU A 148 15.06 10.35 7.35
N ALA A 149 14.79 9.37 6.49
CA ALA A 149 14.81 9.57 5.03
C ALA A 149 13.68 10.51 4.54
N LEU A 150 12.56 10.56 5.25
CA LEU A 150 11.40 11.39 4.92
C LEU A 150 11.40 12.77 5.59
N ALA A 151 12.08 12.95 6.74
CA ALA A 151 12.06 14.21 7.48
C ALA A 151 12.50 15.45 6.65
N PRO A 152 13.55 15.40 5.81
CA PRO A 152 13.95 16.55 4.99
C PRO A 152 12.89 17.00 3.98
N MET A 153 12.05 16.08 3.49
CA MET A 153 11.00 16.38 2.51
C MET A 153 9.62 16.63 3.13
N ALA A 154 9.50 16.62 4.45
CA ALA A 154 8.23 16.83 5.13
C ALA A 154 7.78 18.30 5.01
N GLN A 155 6.50 18.53 4.67
CA GLN A 155 5.91 19.86 4.45
C GLN A 155 6.63 20.72 3.38
N VAL A 156 7.28 20.05 2.43
CA VAL A 156 7.83 20.66 1.21
C VAL A 156 6.74 21.40 0.43
N ASP A 157 6.98 22.68 0.12
CA ASP A 157 6.12 23.53 -0.71
C ASP A 157 6.89 24.00 -1.97
N PRO A 158 6.33 23.90 -3.20
CA PRO A 158 5.11 23.18 -3.56
C PRO A 158 5.18 21.69 -3.20
N PRO A 159 4.06 21.01 -2.90
CA PRO A 159 4.07 19.59 -2.55
C PRO A 159 4.64 18.70 -3.68
N LEU A 160 5.06 17.49 -3.30
CA LEU A 160 5.44 16.42 -4.24
C LEU A 160 4.16 15.78 -4.82
N MET A 161 4.16 15.44 -6.11
CA MET A 161 3.00 14.79 -6.73
C MET A 161 2.88 13.33 -6.28
N PRO A 162 1.71 12.86 -5.79
CA PRO A 162 1.47 11.43 -5.55
C PRO A 162 1.54 10.64 -6.86
N PHE A 163 2.09 9.42 -6.80
CA PHE A 163 2.16 8.52 -7.94
C PHE A 163 0.79 7.89 -8.21
N ARG A 164 0.32 8.00 -9.46
CA ARG A 164 -0.92 7.39 -9.94
C ARG A 164 -0.70 5.99 -10.52
N ASP A 165 -1.77 5.38 -11.01
CA ASP A 165 -1.73 4.09 -11.71
C ASP A 165 -1.49 4.23 -13.22
N ALA A 166 -1.17 3.09 -13.85
CA ALA A 166 -0.98 2.91 -15.29
C ALA A 166 -2.31 2.77 -16.09
N GLY A 167 -3.46 3.04 -15.48
CA GLY A 167 -4.77 2.88 -16.10
C GLY A 167 -5.13 3.99 -17.11
N TYR A 168 -6.01 3.63 -18.04
CA TYR A 168 -6.62 4.58 -18.99
C TYR A 168 -7.70 5.47 -18.34
N SER A 169 -8.21 5.10 -17.17
CA SER A 169 -9.17 5.88 -16.39
C SER A 169 -8.55 7.15 -15.81
N GLN A 170 -9.41 8.08 -15.36
CA GLN A 170 -9.01 9.13 -14.43
C GLN A 170 -8.50 8.49 -13.13
N ALA A 171 -7.46 9.07 -12.52
CA ALA A 171 -6.92 8.56 -11.27
C ALA A 171 -7.81 8.97 -10.10
N ASP A 172 -8.32 7.96 -9.38
CA ASP A 172 -9.12 8.09 -8.15
C ASP A 172 -8.35 7.58 -6.90
N TYR A 173 -7.09 7.16 -7.09
CA TYR A 173 -6.19 6.62 -6.09
C TYR A 173 -4.76 7.09 -6.37
N GLY A 174 -3.96 7.31 -5.33
CA GLY A 174 -2.56 7.68 -5.46
C GLY A 174 -1.76 7.28 -4.22
N ILE A 175 -0.50 6.90 -4.44
CA ILE A 175 0.48 6.56 -3.38
C ILE A 175 1.51 7.68 -3.25
N THR A 176 1.92 7.98 -2.03
CA THR A 176 2.89 9.05 -1.73
C THR A 176 4.32 8.51 -1.67
N VAL A 177 5.31 9.40 -1.63
CA VAL A 177 6.71 9.02 -1.38
C VAL A 177 6.85 8.29 -0.03
N GLN A 178 6.06 8.65 0.99
CA GLN A 178 6.03 7.93 2.26
C GLN A 178 5.60 6.46 2.09
N ASP A 179 4.56 6.19 1.29
CA ASP A 179 4.09 4.82 1.04
C ASP A 179 5.15 3.97 0.31
N VAL A 180 5.90 4.56 -0.64
CA VAL A 180 7.03 3.89 -1.30
C VAL A 180 8.15 3.60 -0.31
N VAL A 181 8.59 4.60 0.47
CA VAL A 181 9.71 4.46 1.39
C VAL A 181 9.41 3.45 2.51
N TYR A 182 8.19 3.44 3.06
CA TYR A 182 7.77 2.41 4.03
C TYR A 182 7.56 1.02 3.40
N GLY A 183 7.03 0.93 2.18
CA GLY A 183 6.87 -0.35 1.48
C GLY A 183 8.22 -0.99 1.12
N VAL A 184 9.14 -0.20 0.57
CA VAL A 184 10.50 -0.64 0.24
C VAL A 184 11.30 -0.98 1.50
N TRP A 185 11.17 -0.22 2.59
CA TRP A 185 11.74 -0.56 3.90
C TRP A 185 11.20 -1.90 4.42
N LYS A 186 9.88 -2.05 4.52
CA LYS A 186 9.25 -3.29 5.01
C LYS A 186 9.63 -4.50 4.16
N ALA A 187 9.78 -4.33 2.85
CA ALA A 187 10.25 -5.39 1.96
C ALA A 187 11.70 -5.82 2.24
N LYS A 188 12.58 -4.91 2.68
CA LYS A 188 13.93 -5.24 3.15
C LYS A 188 13.88 -5.99 4.49
N GLU A 189 13.15 -5.49 5.49
CA GLU A 189 13.05 -6.14 6.81
C GLU A 189 12.44 -7.55 6.75
N GLU A 190 11.41 -7.77 5.91
CA GLU A 190 10.75 -9.07 5.73
C GLU A 190 11.47 -10.00 4.71
N GLY A 191 12.63 -9.60 4.17
CA GLY A 191 13.40 -10.41 3.21
C GLY A 191 12.75 -10.56 1.82
N CYS A 192 11.77 -9.72 1.48
CA CYS A 192 11.14 -9.65 0.16
C CYS A 192 12.00 -8.91 -0.87
N CYS A 193 12.94 -8.07 -0.44
CA CYS A 193 13.86 -7.31 -1.29
C CYS A 193 15.28 -7.37 -0.71
N ALA A 194 16.24 -7.88 -1.48
CA ALA A 194 17.65 -7.95 -1.09
C ALA A 194 18.52 -7.44 -2.26
N LEU A 195 19.30 -6.38 -2.02
CA LEU A 195 20.16 -5.79 -3.04
C LEU A 195 21.46 -6.59 -3.26
N ASP A 196 21.93 -7.32 -2.25
CA ASP A 196 23.22 -8.02 -2.26
C ASP A 196 23.32 -9.07 -3.39
N ASN A 197 22.18 -9.62 -3.81
CA ASN A 197 22.04 -10.60 -4.88
C ASN A 197 21.28 -10.03 -6.11
N PHE A 198 21.16 -8.71 -6.24
CA PHE A 198 20.43 -8.08 -7.35
C PHE A 198 21.31 -7.95 -8.60
N ASP A 199 20.98 -8.73 -9.63
CA ASP A 199 21.57 -8.63 -10.97
C ASP A 199 20.78 -7.61 -11.83
N LEU A 200 21.44 -6.52 -12.19
CA LEU A 200 20.88 -5.45 -13.02
C LEU A 200 20.70 -5.88 -14.49
N ASP A 201 21.65 -6.65 -15.03
CA ASP A 201 21.64 -7.06 -16.43
C ASP A 201 20.58 -8.16 -16.66
N GLU A 202 20.36 -9.04 -15.67
CA GLU A 202 19.20 -9.95 -15.64
C GLU A 202 17.89 -9.15 -15.64
N TYR A 203 17.76 -8.18 -14.75
CA TYR A 203 16.54 -7.39 -14.57
C TYR A 203 16.18 -6.61 -15.85
N GLU A 204 17.13 -5.84 -16.41
CA GLU A 204 16.92 -5.03 -17.61
C GLU A 204 16.84 -5.84 -18.90
N LYS A 205 17.28 -7.10 -18.88
CA LYS A 205 17.03 -8.07 -19.96
C LYS A 205 15.58 -8.55 -19.91
N TYR A 206 15.15 -9.13 -18.79
CA TYR A 206 13.88 -9.88 -18.76
C TYR A 206 12.62 -9.01 -18.61
N GLU A 207 12.74 -7.74 -18.20
CA GLU A 207 11.62 -6.80 -18.28
C GLU A 207 11.16 -6.49 -19.72
N ARG A 208 11.95 -6.85 -20.74
CA ARG A 208 11.64 -6.58 -22.15
C ARG A 208 10.75 -7.64 -22.78
N VAL A 209 9.88 -7.20 -23.70
CA VAL A 209 8.87 -8.05 -24.36
C VAL A 209 9.51 -9.13 -25.23
N GLU A 210 10.63 -8.83 -25.91
CA GLU A 210 11.42 -9.77 -26.68
C GLU A 210 12.13 -10.85 -25.82
N HIS A 211 12.20 -10.64 -24.51
CA HIS A 211 12.86 -11.53 -23.57
C HIS A 211 11.92 -12.25 -22.60
N GLY A 212 10.68 -11.77 -22.42
CA GLY A 212 9.62 -12.46 -21.68
C GLY A 212 8.65 -11.55 -20.93
N ASP A 213 9.00 -10.26 -20.77
CA ASP A 213 8.27 -9.29 -19.96
C ASP A 213 7.93 -9.83 -18.56
N PHE A 214 8.97 -10.04 -17.75
CA PHE A 214 8.85 -10.54 -16.39
C PHE A 214 9.86 -9.92 -15.39
N ASN A 215 9.43 -9.85 -14.12
CA ASN A 215 10.29 -9.42 -13.01
C ASN A 215 10.01 -10.29 -11.76
N TRP A 216 11.03 -10.47 -10.93
CA TRP A 216 10.86 -10.95 -9.55
C TRP A 216 10.26 -9.85 -8.68
N ILE A 217 9.16 -10.15 -8.00
CA ILE A 217 8.50 -9.27 -7.03
C ILE A 217 8.97 -9.57 -5.60
N SER A 218 9.38 -10.80 -5.34
CA SER A 218 10.10 -11.24 -4.13
C SER A 218 10.79 -12.58 -4.44
N PRO A 219 11.67 -13.12 -3.58
CA PRO A 219 12.29 -14.43 -3.79
C PRO A 219 11.31 -15.61 -3.98
N SER A 220 10.02 -15.41 -3.69
CA SER A 220 8.96 -16.42 -3.87
C SER A 220 8.06 -16.18 -5.09
N PHE A 221 8.05 -14.98 -5.67
CA PHE A 221 7.06 -14.59 -6.69
C PHE A 221 7.68 -13.88 -7.88
N LEU A 222 7.35 -14.37 -9.07
CA LEU A 222 7.64 -13.78 -10.36
C LEU A 222 6.33 -13.35 -11.03
N ALA A 223 6.28 -12.10 -11.51
CA ALA A 223 5.15 -11.56 -12.28
C ALA A 223 5.55 -11.44 -13.76
N PHE A 224 4.73 -11.97 -14.67
CA PHE A 224 5.02 -11.96 -16.10
C PHE A 224 3.79 -11.67 -16.98
N ALA A 225 4.01 -11.24 -18.22
CA ALA A 225 2.97 -11.19 -19.25
C ALA A 225 2.63 -12.60 -19.78
N SER A 226 1.45 -12.76 -20.39
CA SER A 226 1.08 -14.06 -20.98
C SER A 226 1.96 -14.37 -22.18
N PRO A 227 2.62 -15.56 -22.22
CA PRO A 227 3.17 -16.11 -23.45
C PRO A 227 2.09 -16.18 -24.54
N GLN A 228 2.54 -16.12 -25.79
CA GLN A 228 1.69 -16.20 -26.97
C GLN A 228 2.27 -17.25 -27.92
N GLN A 229 1.52 -18.33 -28.15
CA GLN A 229 1.93 -19.46 -28.97
C GLN A 229 0.69 -20.16 -29.56
N THR A 230 0.77 -20.60 -30.81
CA THR A 230 -0.17 -21.55 -31.40
C THR A 230 0.51 -22.92 -31.60
N PRO A 231 -0.19 -24.05 -31.38
CA PRO A 231 -1.56 -24.19 -30.86
C PRO A 231 -1.67 -23.90 -29.34
N ILE A 232 -2.87 -23.50 -28.89
CA ILE A 232 -3.16 -23.18 -27.48
C ILE A 232 -3.74 -24.33 -26.66
N ALA A 233 -4.21 -25.40 -27.31
CA ALA A 233 -4.91 -26.50 -26.64
C ALA A 233 -3.95 -27.32 -25.75
N LYS A 234 -4.38 -27.67 -24.52
CA LYS A 234 -3.61 -28.57 -23.65
C LYS A 234 -3.45 -29.94 -24.34
N ILE A 235 -2.22 -30.41 -24.41
CA ILE A 235 -1.87 -31.78 -24.82
C ILE A 235 -2.02 -32.68 -23.57
N PRO A 236 -2.78 -33.79 -23.63
CA PRO A 236 -2.89 -34.73 -22.51
C PRO A 236 -1.61 -35.57 -22.34
N GLU A 237 -1.27 -35.88 -21.09
CA GLU A 237 -0.21 -36.83 -20.74
C GLU A 237 -0.45 -38.21 -21.37
N GLY A 238 0.62 -38.88 -21.80
CA GLY A 238 0.55 -40.19 -22.45
C GLY A 238 0.03 -40.20 -23.90
N THR A 239 -0.01 -39.04 -24.56
CA THR A 239 -0.28 -38.95 -26.01
C THR A 239 1.04 -38.86 -26.80
N PRO A 240 1.10 -39.33 -28.06
CA PRO A 240 2.29 -39.17 -28.90
C PRO A 240 2.68 -37.71 -29.15
N GLU A 241 1.80 -36.75 -28.86
CA GLU A 241 2.05 -35.30 -28.92
C GLU A 241 2.72 -34.79 -27.64
N TRP A 242 2.50 -35.45 -26.50
CA TRP A 242 3.17 -35.16 -25.23
C TRP A 242 4.64 -35.55 -25.27
N ASP A 243 4.95 -36.73 -25.81
CA ASP A 243 6.31 -37.27 -25.92
C ASP A 243 7.23 -36.45 -26.86
N LYS A 244 6.69 -35.44 -27.53
CA LYS A 244 7.39 -34.47 -28.39
C LYS A 244 7.65 -33.12 -27.70
N LEU A 245 7.13 -32.91 -26.50
CA LEU A 245 7.33 -31.67 -25.74
C LEU A 245 8.75 -31.63 -25.14
N PRO A 246 9.37 -30.44 -25.06
CA PRO A 246 10.69 -30.31 -24.45
C PRO A 246 10.60 -30.58 -22.94
N THR A 247 11.39 -31.57 -22.48
CA THR A 247 11.54 -31.98 -21.09
C THR A 247 12.82 -31.43 -20.45
N THR A 248 13.78 -30.98 -21.26
CA THR A 248 15.03 -30.35 -20.80
C THR A 248 15.22 -28.94 -21.39
N ILE A 249 16.02 -28.12 -20.71
CA ILE A 249 16.37 -26.76 -21.15
C ILE A 249 17.04 -26.78 -22.54
N ALA A 250 17.86 -27.79 -22.83
CA ALA A 250 18.47 -27.97 -24.15
C ALA A 250 17.44 -28.23 -25.26
N GLU A 251 16.39 -29.02 -24.97
CA GLU A 251 15.27 -29.20 -25.90
C GLU A 251 14.46 -27.91 -26.08
N VAL A 252 14.22 -27.12 -25.03
CA VAL A 252 13.57 -25.79 -25.12
C VAL A 252 14.36 -24.86 -26.04
N ASP A 253 15.67 -24.74 -25.83
CA ASP A 253 16.56 -23.91 -26.66
C ASP A 253 16.58 -24.40 -28.12
N ALA A 254 16.61 -25.71 -28.35
CA ALA A 254 16.57 -26.30 -29.70
C ALA A 254 15.19 -26.24 -30.40
N HIS A 255 14.09 -26.09 -29.67
CA HIS A 255 12.73 -26.26 -30.20
C HIS A 255 12.40 -25.28 -31.34
N ALA A 256 12.21 -25.79 -32.57
CA ALA A 256 12.18 -24.97 -33.78
C ALA A 256 11.03 -23.94 -33.85
N THR A 257 9.89 -24.22 -33.21
CA THR A 257 8.65 -23.42 -33.34
C THR A 257 8.26 -22.62 -32.09
N LEU A 258 9.06 -22.68 -31.01
CA LEU A 258 8.77 -21.89 -29.80
C LEU A 258 9.30 -20.45 -29.96
N PRO A 259 8.47 -19.41 -29.74
CA PRO A 259 8.94 -18.03 -29.75
C PRO A 259 10.02 -17.77 -28.68
N VAL A 260 11.04 -16.97 -29.02
CA VAL A 260 12.17 -16.65 -28.12
C VAL A 260 11.72 -16.14 -26.74
N PRO A 261 10.72 -15.25 -26.58
CA PRO A 261 10.24 -14.85 -25.26
C PRO A 261 9.72 -16.03 -24.41
N PHE A 262 9.05 -17.00 -25.05
CA PHE A 262 8.52 -18.16 -24.33
C PHE A 262 9.61 -19.18 -24.00
N LYS A 263 10.63 -19.36 -24.86
CA LYS A 263 11.83 -20.14 -24.53
C LYS A 263 12.53 -19.60 -23.28
N ASN A 264 12.76 -18.29 -23.24
CA ASN A 264 13.39 -17.61 -22.10
C ASN A 264 12.58 -17.81 -20.81
N VAL A 265 11.25 -17.66 -20.87
CA VAL A 265 10.35 -17.92 -19.73
C VAL A 265 10.45 -19.36 -19.24
N LEU A 266 10.35 -20.36 -20.14
CA LEU A 266 10.44 -21.78 -19.79
C LEU A 266 11.80 -22.11 -19.14
N LYS A 267 12.89 -21.66 -19.78
CA LYS A 267 14.27 -21.84 -19.32
C LYS A 267 14.49 -21.23 -17.93
N HIS A 268 14.19 -19.94 -17.76
CA HIS A 268 14.35 -19.22 -16.51
C HIS A 268 13.53 -19.83 -15.37
N PHE A 269 12.34 -20.36 -15.66
CA PHE A 269 11.48 -20.99 -14.66
C PHE A 269 12.05 -22.33 -14.17
N SER A 270 12.64 -23.12 -15.07
CA SER A 270 13.38 -24.34 -14.70
C SER A 270 14.69 -24.02 -13.96
N GLU A 271 15.44 -23.01 -14.39
CA GLU A 271 16.70 -22.56 -13.75
C GLU A 271 16.51 -21.92 -12.36
N ARG A 272 15.29 -21.46 -12.04
CA ARG A 272 14.96 -20.77 -10.77
C ARG A 272 13.91 -21.50 -9.92
N ASP A 273 13.78 -22.81 -10.12
CA ASP A 273 12.93 -23.68 -9.28
C ASP A 273 11.47 -23.20 -9.13
N ILE A 274 10.88 -22.65 -10.21
CA ILE A 274 9.45 -22.35 -10.24
C ILE A 274 8.66 -23.67 -10.18
N GLY A 275 7.80 -23.82 -9.17
CA GLY A 275 6.98 -25.02 -8.98
C GLY A 275 5.53 -24.86 -9.45
N LEU A 276 5.06 -23.62 -9.63
CA LEU A 276 3.68 -23.29 -10.00
C LEU A 276 3.62 -22.12 -10.97
N VAL A 277 2.90 -22.30 -12.08
CA VAL A 277 2.41 -21.22 -12.95
C VAL A 277 0.91 -21.03 -12.72
N VAL A 278 0.50 -19.80 -12.38
CA VAL A 278 -0.92 -19.43 -12.26
C VAL A 278 -1.33 -18.48 -13.39
N ARG A 279 -2.30 -18.92 -14.20
CA ARG A 279 -2.85 -18.17 -15.34
C ARG A 279 -4.18 -17.51 -14.98
N LEU A 280 -4.23 -16.18 -15.13
CA LEU A 280 -5.39 -15.35 -14.77
C LEU A 280 -6.18 -14.84 -15.99
N ASN A 281 -5.72 -15.12 -17.22
CA ASN A 281 -6.34 -14.72 -18.49
C ASN A 281 -6.75 -15.91 -19.37
N SER A 282 -7.56 -15.63 -20.39
CA SER A 282 -7.87 -16.55 -21.48
C SER A 282 -6.62 -17.19 -22.10
N GLN A 283 -6.76 -18.40 -22.61
CA GLN A 283 -5.64 -19.24 -23.03
C GLN A 283 -4.98 -18.69 -24.31
N LEU A 284 -3.69 -18.32 -24.22
CA LEU A 284 -2.88 -17.79 -25.33
C LEU A 284 -1.67 -18.68 -25.67
N TYR A 285 -1.50 -19.80 -24.97
CA TYR A 285 -0.44 -20.79 -25.14
C TYR A 285 -0.89 -22.14 -24.55
N CYS A 286 -0.26 -23.23 -24.99
CA CYS A 286 -0.48 -24.57 -24.45
C CYS A 286 0.21 -24.73 -23.06
N PRO A 287 -0.51 -25.07 -21.98
CA PRO A 287 0.08 -25.22 -20.64
C PRO A 287 1.07 -26.39 -20.53
N SER A 288 0.95 -27.40 -21.39
CA SER A 288 1.75 -28.63 -21.36
C SER A 288 3.27 -28.39 -21.45
N TYR A 289 3.71 -27.27 -22.04
CA TYR A 289 5.13 -26.91 -22.07
C TYR A 289 5.71 -26.60 -20.68
N PHE A 290 4.91 -26.13 -19.72
CA PHE A 290 5.32 -26.01 -18.32
C PHE A 290 5.24 -27.37 -17.60
N GLU A 291 4.17 -28.12 -17.87
CA GLU A 291 3.89 -29.39 -17.19
C GLU A 291 4.92 -30.48 -17.56
N ALA A 292 5.39 -30.52 -18.82
CA ALA A 292 6.46 -31.39 -19.29
C ALA A 292 7.84 -31.08 -18.66
N LEU A 293 8.06 -29.84 -18.20
CA LEU A 293 9.22 -29.42 -17.40
C LEU A 293 9.03 -29.66 -15.89
N GLY A 294 7.96 -30.36 -15.48
CA GLY A 294 7.63 -30.65 -14.08
C GLY A 294 7.04 -29.47 -13.30
N ILE A 295 6.65 -28.38 -13.98
CA ILE A 295 6.11 -27.17 -13.37
C ILE A 295 4.57 -27.27 -13.34
N GLN A 296 3.96 -27.18 -12.16
CA GLN A 296 2.50 -27.31 -12.02
C GLN A 296 1.80 -26.12 -12.70
N HIS A 297 0.77 -26.36 -13.50
CA HIS A 297 -0.03 -25.30 -14.14
C HIS A 297 -1.44 -25.20 -13.53
N LEU A 298 -1.94 -23.97 -13.36
CA LEU A 298 -3.28 -23.74 -12.81
C LEU A 298 -3.99 -22.53 -13.45
N ASP A 299 -5.16 -22.77 -14.04
CA ASP A 299 -6.09 -21.73 -14.46
C ASP A 299 -6.89 -21.19 -13.24
N MET A 300 -6.80 -19.88 -13.01
CA MET A 300 -7.59 -19.09 -12.04
C MET A 300 -8.10 -17.82 -12.73
N ILE A 301 -8.76 -18.01 -13.87
CA ILE A 301 -9.12 -16.96 -14.82
C ILE A 301 -10.27 -16.09 -14.28
N PHE A 302 -10.11 -14.76 -14.40
CA PHE A 302 -11.17 -13.77 -14.17
C PHE A 302 -10.99 -12.56 -15.08
N ASP A 303 -12.06 -11.78 -15.29
CA ASP A 303 -12.15 -10.76 -16.35
C ASP A 303 -11.17 -9.59 -16.18
N ASP A 304 -10.72 -9.02 -17.31
CA ASP A 304 -9.70 -7.97 -17.29
C ASP A 304 -10.20 -6.66 -16.67
N GLY A 305 -9.32 -5.97 -15.93
CA GLY A 305 -9.70 -4.79 -15.15
C GLY A 305 -10.57 -5.05 -13.91
N THR A 306 -11.15 -6.24 -13.75
CA THR A 306 -11.97 -6.60 -12.57
C THR A 306 -11.11 -7.02 -11.36
N CYS A 307 -11.76 -7.30 -10.23
CA CYS A 307 -11.10 -7.73 -8.98
C CYS A 307 -11.45 -9.19 -8.67
N PRO A 308 -10.51 -10.00 -8.12
CA PRO A 308 -10.76 -11.41 -7.84
C PRO A 308 -11.73 -11.59 -6.67
N THR A 309 -12.57 -12.62 -6.73
CA THR A 309 -13.49 -12.97 -5.64
C THR A 309 -12.73 -13.53 -4.43
N MET A 310 -13.19 -13.27 -3.21
CA MET A 310 -12.49 -13.69 -1.99
C MET A 310 -12.22 -15.22 -1.91
N PRO A 311 -13.10 -16.13 -2.37
CA PRO A 311 -12.77 -17.56 -2.49
C PRO A 311 -11.60 -17.84 -3.45
N THR A 312 -11.48 -17.08 -4.54
CA THR A 312 -10.35 -17.17 -5.48
C THR A 312 -9.05 -16.73 -4.81
N VAL A 313 -9.08 -15.63 -4.05
CA VAL A 313 -7.91 -15.15 -3.28
C VAL A 313 -7.52 -16.15 -2.19
N ARG A 314 -8.47 -16.68 -1.42
CA ARG A 314 -8.21 -17.70 -0.38
C ARG A 314 -7.66 -19.00 -0.98
N LYS A 315 -8.14 -19.43 -2.16
CA LYS A 315 -7.57 -20.55 -2.93
C LYS A 315 -6.12 -20.27 -3.33
N PHE A 316 -5.84 -19.08 -3.89
CA PHE A 316 -4.49 -18.68 -4.29
C PHE A 316 -3.52 -18.65 -3.10
N ILE A 317 -3.89 -17.96 -2.01
CA ILE A 317 -3.04 -17.82 -0.83
C ILE A 317 -2.66 -19.19 -0.25
N ARG A 318 -3.63 -20.11 -0.10
CA ARG A 318 -3.35 -21.48 0.40
C ARG A 318 -2.35 -22.23 -0.48
N LEU A 319 -2.57 -22.23 -1.80
CA LEU A 319 -1.68 -22.91 -2.75
C LEU A 319 -0.29 -22.29 -2.78
N ALA A 320 -0.21 -20.96 -2.73
CA ALA A 320 1.05 -20.25 -2.68
C ALA A 320 1.82 -20.51 -1.38
N HIS A 321 1.12 -20.50 -0.24
CA HIS A 321 1.73 -20.77 1.05
C HIS A 321 2.25 -22.21 1.14
N GLU A 322 1.53 -23.20 0.59
CA GLU A 322 2.01 -24.58 0.46
C GLU A 322 3.27 -24.68 -0.42
N MET A 323 3.25 -24.06 -1.61
CA MET A 323 4.38 -24.12 -2.56
C MET A 323 5.65 -23.51 -1.97
N ILE A 324 5.53 -22.36 -1.30
CA ILE A 324 6.65 -21.65 -0.66
C ILE A 324 7.12 -22.36 0.62
N THR A 325 6.21 -22.72 1.52
CA THR A 325 6.60 -23.21 2.85
C THR A 325 6.91 -24.70 2.90
N VAL A 326 6.21 -25.53 2.13
CA VAL A 326 6.36 -27.00 2.11
C VAL A 326 7.24 -27.44 0.95
N LYS A 327 6.91 -27.04 -0.29
CA LYS A 327 7.62 -27.51 -1.50
C LYS A 327 8.92 -26.74 -1.80
N LYS A 328 9.14 -25.59 -1.14
CA LYS A 328 10.32 -24.71 -1.28
C LYS A 328 10.59 -24.22 -2.72
N LYS A 329 9.54 -24.07 -3.53
CA LYS A 329 9.63 -23.63 -4.93
C LYS A 329 8.98 -22.27 -5.14
N GLY A 330 9.45 -21.55 -6.15
CA GLY A 330 8.91 -20.24 -6.55
C GLY A 330 7.57 -20.35 -7.30
N ILE A 331 6.88 -19.24 -7.44
CA ILE A 331 5.57 -19.15 -8.11
C ILE A 331 5.61 -18.05 -9.17
N ALA A 332 5.25 -18.40 -10.40
CA ALA A 332 5.06 -17.45 -11.48
C ALA A 332 3.57 -17.17 -11.69
N VAL A 333 3.17 -15.90 -11.76
CA VAL A 333 1.77 -15.48 -11.92
C VAL A 333 1.64 -14.52 -13.09
N HIS A 334 0.72 -14.81 -14.01
CA HIS A 334 0.47 -13.92 -15.15
C HIS A 334 -1.02 -13.65 -15.39
N CYS A 335 -1.27 -12.46 -15.92
CA CYS A 335 -2.48 -12.14 -16.66
C CYS A 335 -2.07 -11.79 -18.10
N LYS A 336 -2.81 -10.94 -18.81
CA LYS A 336 -2.41 -10.47 -20.15
C LYS A 336 -1.02 -9.81 -20.15
N ALA A 337 -0.76 -8.88 -19.21
CA ALA A 337 0.47 -8.08 -19.13
C ALA A 337 1.21 -8.20 -17.77
N GLY A 338 0.78 -9.09 -16.88
CA GLY A 338 1.43 -9.29 -15.57
C GLY A 338 1.22 -8.17 -14.53
N LEU A 339 0.39 -7.15 -14.82
CA LEU A 339 0.25 -5.95 -13.98
C LEU A 339 -0.92 -5.99 -12.99
N GLY A 340 -2.15 -5.78 -13.48
CA GLY A 340 -3.33 -5.56 -12.64
C GLY A 340 -3.77 -6.81 -11.86
N ARG A 341 -4.42 -7.76 -12.56
CA ARG A 341 -4.92 -9.02 -11.99
C ARG A 341 -3.85 -9.82 -11.24
N THR A 342 -2.61 -9.84 -11.74
CA THR A 342 -1.44 -10.42 -11.07
C THR A 342 -1.14 -9.75 -9.73
N GLY A 343 -1.08 -8.41 -9.70
CA GLY A 343 -0.84 -7.64 -8.49
C GLY A 343 -1.93 -7.78 -7.44
N CYS A 344 -3.20 -8.03 -7.82
CA CYS A 344 -4.26 -8.34 -6.85
C CYS A 344 -3.92 -9.58 -6.00
N LEU A 345 -3.43 -10.65 -6.64
CA LEU A 345 -3.17 -11.93 -5.96
C LEU A 345 -1.82 -11.94 -5.23
N ILE A 346 -0.75 -11.45 -5.87
CA ILE A 346 0.57 -11.31 -5.22
C ILE A 346 0.48 -10.33 -4.05
N GLY A 347 -0.17 -9.17 -4.25
CA GLY A 347 -0.37 -8.16 -3.20
C GLY A 347 -1.19 -8.68 -2.01
N ALA A 348 -2.25 -9.45 -2.27
CA ALA A 348 -3.03 -10.08 -1.20
C ALA A 348 -2.20 -11.09 -0.39
N TYR A 349 -1.36 -11.92 -1.04
CA TYR A 349 -0.45 -12.82 -0.33
C TYR A 349 0.59 -12.06 0.49
N LEU A 350 1.20 -11.01 -0.08
CA LEU A 350 2.20 -10.21 0.63
C LEU A 350 1.60 -9.51 1.86
N ILE A 351 0.40 -8.94 1.76
CA ILE A 351 -0.34 -8.39 2.92
C ILE A 351 -0.60 -9.47 3.97
N TYR A 352 -1.10 -10.64 3.56
CA TYR A 352 -1.37 -11.79 4.44
C TYR A 352 -0.10 -12.21 5.20
N ARG A 353 1.00 -12.53 4.50
CA ARG A 353 2.19 -13.13 5.10
C ARG A 353 3.08 -12.11 5.82
N HIS A 354 3.19 -10.87 5.31
CA HIS A 354 4.22 -9.91 5.73
C HIS A 354 3.65 -8.59 6.30
N GLY A 355 2.32 -8.47 6.47
CA GLY A 355 1.73 -7.33 7.19
C GLY A 355 1.92 -5.97 6.52
N PHE A 356 2.06 -5.94 5.19
CA PHE A 356 2.01 -4.69 4.42
C PHE A 356 0.63 -4.01 4.59
N THR A 357 0.60 -2.68 4.44
CA THR A 357 -0.61 -1.95 4.06
C THR A 357 -0.83 -2.07 2.55
N ALA A 358 -2.04 -1.79 2.08
CA ALA A 358 -2.31 -1.80 0.65
C ALA A 358 -1.46 -0.77 -0.11
N ASN A 359 -1.25 0.43 0.46
CA ASN A 359 -0.43 1.47 -0.16
C ASN A 359 1.02 1.00 -0.29
N GLU A 360 1.60 0.50 0.80
CA GLU A 360 2.97 -0.01 0.85
C GLU A 360 3.21 -1.15 -0.15
N VAL A 361 2.27 -2.12 -0.26
CA VAL A 361 2.46 -3.26 -1.16
C VAL A 361 2.28 -2.87 -2.63
N ILE A 362 1.36 -1.95 -2.95
CA ILE A 362 1.23 -1.40 -4.31
C ILE A 362 2.52 -0.65 -4.67
N ALA A 363 3.06 0.13 -3.74
CA ALA A 363 4.29 0.88 -3.92
C ALA A 363 5.52 -0.04 -4.11
N PHE A 364 5.67 -1.05 -3.25
CA PHE A 364 6.73 -2.06 -3.37
C PHE A 364 6.62 -2.86 -4.67
N MET A 365 5.42 -3.34 -5.03
CA MET A 365 5.21 -4.05 -6.31
C MET A 365 5.56 -3.15 -7.50
N ARG A 366 5.19 -1.85 -7.50
CA ARG A 366 5.57 -0.91 -8.56
C ARG A 366 7.07 -0.59 -8.59
N PHE A 367 7.76 -0.64 -7.46
CA PHE A 367 9.22 -0.52 -7.36
C PHE A 367 9.95 -1.75 -7.93
N MET A 368 9.35 -2.94 -7.89
CA MET A 368 9.90 -4.17 -8.49
C MET A 368 9.43 -4.41 -9.94
N ARG A 369 8.25 -3.93 -10.32
CA ARG A 369 7.67 -3.98 -11.67
C ARG A 369 6.66 -2.84 -11.85
N PRO A 370 6.98 -1.78 -12.62
CA PRO A 370 6.09 -0.63 -12.83
C PRO A 370 4.67 -1.00 -13.26
N GLY A 371 3.70 -0.16 -12.90
CA GLY A 371 2.30 -0.29 -13.34
C GLY A 371 1.45 -1.40 -12.68
N MET A 372 1.99 -2.20 -11.75
CA MET A 372 1.20 -3.22 -11.03
C MET A 372 0.01 -2.62 -10.22
N VAL A 373 -1.09 -3.37 -10.16
CA VAL A 373 -2.41 -3.02 -9.58
C VAL A 373 -3.04 -1.77 -10.22
N VAL A 374 -4.14 -1.94 -10.98
CA VAL A 374 -4.66 -0.91 -11.90
C VAL A 374 -6.10 -0.50 -11.55
N GLY A 375 -6.39 0.82 -11.60
CA GLY A 375 -7.72 1.38 -11.37
C GLY A 375 -8.42 0.88 -10.09
N PRO A 376 -9.63 0.27 -10.19
CA PRO A 376 -10.44 -0.13 -9.03
C PRO A 376 -9.78 -1.21 -8.16
N GLN A 377 -8.78 -1.92 -8.70
CA GLN A 377 -8.02 -2.94 -7.97
C GLN A 377 -7.25 -2.36 -6.78
N GLN A 378 -6.89 -1.07 -6.84
CA GLN A 378 -6.21 -0.36 -5.75
C GLN A 378 -7.14 -0.18 -4.54
N HIS A 379 -8.35 0.34 -4.76
CA HIS A 379 -9.40 0.44 -3.74
C HIS A 379 -9.79 -0.92 -3.19
N TRP A 380 -9.95 -1.92 -4.07
CA TRP A 380 -10.24 -3.30 -3.65
C TRP A 380 -9.18 -3.84 -2.70
N LEU A 381 -7.89 -3.69 -3.02
CA LEU A 381 -6.80 -4.15 -2.15
C LEU A 381 -6.77 -3.36 -0.83
N HIS A 382 -7.05 -2.06 -0.88
CA HIS A 382 -7.11 -1.18 0.30
C HIS A 382 -8.29 -1.51 1.24
N ILE A 383 -9.42 -1.98 0.72
CA ILE A 383 -10.57 -2.40 1.54
C ILE A 383 -10.33 -3.79 2.16
N HIS A 384 -9.81 -4.76 1.40
CA HIS A 384 -9.69 -6.15 1.86
C HIS A 384 -8.41 -6.47 2.65
N GLN A 385 -7.48 -5.51 2.80
CA GLN A 385 -6.21 -5.70 3.52
C GLN A 385 -6.36 -6.16 4.99
N GLY A 386 -7.46 -5.81 5.66
CA GLY A 386 -7.76 -6.31 7.02
C GLY A 386 -7.93 -7.82 7.00
N THR A 387 -8.88 -8.28 6.18
CA THR A 387 -9.23 -9.69 5.97
C THR A 387 -8.03 -10.56 5.55
N PHE A 388 -7.10 -10.06 4.73
CA PHE A 388 -5.89 -10.81 4.40
C PHE A 388 -4.97 -11.01 5.62
N ARG A 389 -4.82 -10.00 6.49
CA ARG A 389 -4.03 -10.11 7.74
C ARG A 389 -4.75 -10.97 8.79
N GLU A 390 -6.07 -10.88 8.88
CA GLU A 390 -6.92 -11.74 9.72
C GLU A 390 -6.71 -13.22 9.38
N TRP A 391 -6.71 -13.61 8.11
CA TRP A 391 -6.48 -15.00 7.69
C TRP A 391 -5.11 -15.54 8.10
N TRP A 392 -4.07 -14.71 8.20
CA TRP A 392 -2.75 -15.13 8.70
C TRP A 392 -2.77 -15.32 10.22
N ILE A 393 -3.54 -14.53 10.95
CA ILE A 393 -3.75 -14.71 12.40
C ILE A 393 -4.56 -15.98 12.65
N GLU A 394 -5.67 -16.20 11.94
CA GLU A 394 -6.47 -17.44 11.95
C GLU A 394 -5.58 -18.66 11.78
N GLU A 395 -4.80 -18.72 10.69
CA GLU A 395 -3.98 -19.87 10.34
C GLU A 395 -2.78 -20.07 11.29
N ARG A 396 -2.25 -19.01 11.89
CA ARG A 396 -1.21 -19.12 12.95
C ARG A 396 -1.79 -19.67 14.25
N VAL A 397 -3.01 -19.30 14.62
CA VAL A 397 -3.72 -19.82 15.80
C VAL A 397 -4.11 -21.29 15.57
N GLU A 398 -4.70 -21.63 14.42
CA GLU A 398 -5.05 -23.02 14.08
C GLU A 398 -3.82 -23.92 14.06
N ARG A 399 -2.73 -23.50 13.40
CA ARG A 399 -1.46 -24.24 13.35
C ARG A 399 -0.85 -24.45 14.73
N LYS A 400 -0.96 -23.48 15.64
CA LYS A 400 -0.52 -23.62 17.03
C LYS A 400 -1.39 -24.63 17.78
N LEU A 401 -2.72 -24.45 17.76
CA LEU A 401 -3.67 -25.31 18.46
C LEU A 401 -3.57 -26.77 17.98
N ARG A 402 -3.44 -26.99 16.67
CA ARG A 402 -3.25 -28.32 16.08
C ARG A 402 -1.94 -28.99 16.53
N LYS A 403 -0.86 -28.22 16.71
CA LYS A 403 0.41 -28.72 17.26
C LYS A 403 0.26 -29.08 18.75
N GLU A 404 -0.46 -28.27 19.52
CA GLU A 404 -0.72 -28.51 20.94
C GLU A 404 -1.63 -29.73 21.15
N MET A 405 -2.68 -29.90 20.34
CA MET A 405 -3.52 -31.10 20.32
C MET A 405 -2.73 -32.35 19.92
N ALA A 406 -1.85 -32.28 18.92
CA ALA A 406 -1.00 -33.41 18.54
C ALA A 406 0.00 -33.78 19.66
N ALA A 407 0.60 -32.79 20.33
CA ALA A 407 1.47 -33.01 21.48
C ALA A 407 0.71 -33.64 22.67
N ALA A 408 -0.52 -33.20 22.94
CA ALA A 408 -1.38 -33.78 23.97
C ALA A 408 -1.81 -35.22 23.63
N ALA A 409 -2.08 -35.53 22.36
CA ALA A 409 -2.41 -36.88 21.91
C ALA A 409 -1.20 -37.85 21.95
N HIS A 410 0.03 -37.32 21.88
CA HIS A 410 1.26 -38.10 22.04
C HIS A 410 1.78 -38.14 23.50
N ALA A 411 1.20 -37.36 24.42
CA ALA A 411 1.47 -37.50 25.84
C ALA A 411 0.78 -38.77 26.37
N THR A 412 1.57 -39.76 26.78
CA THR A 412 1.04 -40.99 27.38
C THR A 412 0.16 -40.66 28.59
N PRO A 413 -1.08 -41.18 28.68
CA PRO A 413 -1.97 -40.86 29.80
C PRO A 413 -1.40 -41.41 31.10
N SER A 414 -0.85 -40.52 31.93
CA SER A 414 -0.37 -40.87 33.27
C SER A 414 -1.57 -41.22 34.15
N THR A 415 -1.88 -42.52 34.26
CA THR A 415 -2.90 -43.01 35.19
C THR A 415 -2.56 -42.56 36.61
N PRO A 416 -3.48 -41.88 37.33
CA PRO A 416 -3.20 -41.42 38.69
C PRO A 416 -3.05 -42.64 39.61
N ILE A 417 -1.80 -42.98 39.96
CA ILE A 417 -1.51 -44.07 40.89
C ILE A 417 -2.08 -43.70 42.25
N ARG A 418 -3.22 -44.31 42.58
CA ARG A 418 -3.96 -44.10 43.83
C ARG A 418 -3.14 -44.62 45.00
N ALA A 419 -2.32 -43.76 45.60
CA ALA A 419 -1.46 -44.10 46.73
C ALA A 419 -2.27 -44.64 47.92
N MET A 420 -2.27 -45.97 48.10
CA MET A 420 -2.95 -46.64 49.20
C MET A 420 -2.12 -46.58 50.48
N GLN A 421 -2.19 -45.47 51.21
CA GLN A 421 -1.72 -45.43 52.60
C GLN A 421 -2.79 -46.07 53.51
N LYS A 422 -2.49 -47.25 54.06
CA LYS A 422 -3.34 -47.93 55.06
C LYS A 422 -2.67 -47.91 56.44
N ALA A 423 -3.37 -47.31 57.38
CA ALA A 423 -2.91 -46.90 58.71
C ALA A 423 -2.48 -48.01 59.70
N SER A 424 -1.63 -47.61 60.66
CA SER A 424 -1.52 -48.08 62.06
C SER A 424 -0.45 -47.24 62.78
N LEU A 425 -0.55 -46.77 64.02
CA LEU A 425 -1.58 -46.73 65.09
C LEU A 425 -1.42 -45.35 65.81
N ARG A 426 -2.36 -44.77 66.56
CA ARG A 426 -2.96 -45.27 67.82
C ARG A 426 -4.21 -44.43 68.21
N ASN A 427 -5.15 -45.04 68.94
CA ASN A 427 -6.43 -44.48 69.44
C ASN A 427 -6.27 -44.01 70.93
N PRO A 428 -7.27 -43.51 71.71
CA PRO A 428 -8.73 -43.32 71.47
C PRO A 428 -9.26 -41.91 71.94
N GLN A 429 -10.55 -41.55 72.14
CA GLN A 429 -11.87 -42.24 72.10
C GLN A 429 -13.05 -41.24 71.95
N ALA A 430 -14.05 -41.52 71.08
CA ALA A 430 -15.50 -41.11 71.07
C ALA A 430 -15.90 -39.61 71.29
N THR A 431 -17.09 -39.07 70.93
CA THR A 431 -18.40 -39.57 70.44
C THR A 431 -18.96 -38.74 69.25
N THR A 432 -20.11 -39.15 68.70
CA THR A 432 -20.92 -38.53 67.60
C THR A 432 -21.92 -37.44 68.11
N PRO A 433 -22.76 -36.74 67.30
CA PRO A 433 -23.00 -36.79 65.83
C PRO A 433 -23.06 -35.42 65.08
N SER A 434 -23.27 -35.46 63.75
CA SER A 434 -23.63 -34.31 62.87
C SER A 434 -25.14 -34.01 62.83
N PRO A 435 -25.59 -32.83 62.34
CA PRO A 435 -26.34 -32.86 61.05
C PRO A 435 -26.33 -31.58 60.14
N GLN A 436 -26.24 -31.82 58.81
CA GLN A 436 -27.03 -31.21 57.71
C GLN A 436 -26.90 -29.72 57.24
N ARG A 437 -27.33 -29.55 55.96
CA ARG A 437 -27.85 -28.34 55.24
C ARG A 437 -26.88 -27.35 54.53
N SER A 438 -26.62 -27.68 53.26
CA SER A 438 -27.02 -26.93 52.05
C SER A 438 -26.71 -25.42 51.88
N ALA A 439 -25.92 -25.12 50.82
CA ALA A 439 -26.04 -24.01 49.84
C ALA A 439 -26.21 -22.54 50.35
N SER A 440 -25.47 -21.54 49.86
CA SER A 440 -25.24 -21.25 48.43
C SER A 440 -24.30 -20.05 48.19
N ASN A 441 -23.87 -19.87 46.93
CA ASN A 441 -23.56 -18.60 46.25
C ASN A 441 -22.27 -17.78 46.53
N ARG A 442 -21.76 -17.22 45.41
CA ARG A 442 -20.93 -16.00 45.21
C ARG A 442 -19.42 -16.00 45.51
N THR A 443 -18.66 -15.97 44.41
CA THR A 443 -17.52 -15.06 44.15
C THR A 443 -18.04 -13.61 43.88
N PRO A 444 -17.21 -12.56 43.65
CA PRO A 444 -15.73 -12.48 43.62
C PRO A 444 -15.12 -11.28 44.43
N LEU A 445 -13.81 -11.06 44.24
CA LEU A 445 -13.05 -9.80 44.45
C LEU A 445 -12.60 -9.46 45.89
N SER A 446 -11.63 -8.54 45.95
CA SER A 446 -10.92 -7.99 47.13
C SER A 446 -9.97 -8.96 47.88
N GLU A 447 -8.86 -8.51 48.48
CA GLU A 447 -8.32 -7.12 48.59
C GLU A 447 -6.78 -7.10 48.57
N VAL A 448 -6.20 -5.90 48.46
CA VAL A 448 -4.74 -5.64 48.52
C VAL A 448 -4.30 -5.46 49.98
N ASN A 449 -3.09 -5.91 50.34
CA ASN A 449 -2.48 -5.55 51.62
C ASN A 449 -1.00 -5.16 51.43
N ASP A 450 -0.65 -3.93 51.82
CA ASP A 450 0.71 -3.38 51.77
C ASP A 450 1.48 -3.70 53.07
N GLU A 451 2.65 -4.35 52.96
CA GLU A 451 3.69 -4.28 53.99
C GLU A 451 5.06 -3.99 53.36
N ARG A 452 5.88 -3.19 54.07
CA ARG A 452 7.16 -2.69 53.55
C ARG A 452 8.35 -3.48 54.09
N GLY A 453 9.21 -3.97 53.21
CA GLY A 453 10.53 -4.53 53.54
C GLY A 453 11.57 -4.18 52.48
N ASN A 454 12.67 -3.54 52.88
CA ASN A 454 13.73 -3.10 51.95
C ASN A 454 14.66 -4.25 51.53
N VAL A 455 14.80 -4.48 50.22
CA VAL A 455 16.00 -5.06 49.58
C VAL A 455 16.32 -4.25 48.30
N ALA A 456 17.58 -4.28 47.85
CA ALA A 456 18.17 -3.28 46.96
C ALA A 456 17.92 -3.44 45.45
N VAL A 457 18.31 -2.39 44.71
CA VAL A 457 18.11 -2.13 43.27
C VAL A 457 18.94 -3.02 42.36
N HIS A 458 18.37 -3.40 41.21
CA HIS A 458 19.08 -3.50 39.92
C HIS A 458 18.10 -3.31 38.74
N GLU A 459 17.92 -2.06 38.30
CA GLU A 459 17.36 -1.74 36.96
C GLU A 459 18.49 -1.24 36.07
N ASP A 460 18.72 -1.90 34.94
CA ASP A 460 19.82 -1.55 34.01
C ASP A 460 19.45 -1.81 32.51
N TYR A 461 18.15 -1.88 32.21
CA TYR A 461 17.63 -2.18 30.86
C TYR A 461 16.40 -1.34 30.46
N LEU A 462 16.49 -0.02 30.61
CA LEU A 462 15.54 0.93 29.99
C LEU A 462 16.30 2.00 29.19
N PRO A 463 15.86 2.33 27.95
CA PRO A 463 16.59 3.24 27.07
C PRO A 463 16.53 4.70 27.53
N ALA A 464 17.56 5.47 27.17
CA ALA A 464 17.77 6.84 27.66
C ALA A 464 16.64 7.83 27.26
N PRO A 465 16.17 8.70 28.17
CA PRO A 465 15.15 9.70 27.85
C PRO A 465 15.61 10.76 26.85
N THR A 466 14.79 11.05 25.84
CA THR A 466 15.05 12.11 24.85
C THR A 466 14.86 13.53 25.45
N PRO A 467 15.76 14.49 25.18
CA PRO A 467 15.61 15.87 25.66
C PRO A 467 14.47 16.61 24.94
N GLY A 468 13.62 17.35 25.67
CA GLY A 468 12.64 18.23 25.01
C GLY A 468 11.55 18.89 25.87
N GLN A 469 11.17 18.36 27.03
CA GLN A 469 10.08 18.93 27.84
C GLN A 469 10.56 19.91 28.93
N PRO A 470 10.11 21.18 28.94
CA PRO A 470 10.47 22.14 29.99
C PRO A 470 9.83 21.81 31.35
N ARG A 471 10.64 21.43 32.35
CA ARG A 471 10.16 21.26 33.73
C ARG A 471 10.05 22.62 34.44
N LYS A 472 8.83 22.98 34.85
CA LYS A 472 8.53 24.23 35.57
C LYS A 472 8.95 24.13 37.05
N THR A 473 10.17 24.53 37.37
CA THR A 473 10.65 24.67 38.76
C THR A 473 9.90 25.81 39.47
N GLY A 474 9.22 25.50 40.59
CA GLY A 474 8.42 26.48 41.33
C GLY A 474 9.19 27.25 42.41
N ARG A 475 8.59 28.35 42.90
CA ARG A 475 8.96 28.97 44.18
C ARG A 475 7.75 29.61 44.87
N ALA A 476 7.56 29.19 46.13
CA ALA A 476 6.94 29.86 47.29
C ALA A 476 5.65 30.72 47.17
N ASP A 477 4.68 30.31 48.00
CA ASP A 477 3.74 31.13 48.80
C ASP A 477 2.68 32.05 48.16
N ARG A 478 1.40 31.67 48.36
CA ARG A 478 0.56 32.27 49.42
C ARG A 478 -0.75 31.49 49.68
N HIS A 479 -0.98 31.17 50.96
CA HIS A 479 -2.24 30.85 51.67
C HIS A 479 -3.31 29.88 51.10
N HIS A 480 -3.54 28.83 51.91
CA HIS A 480 -4.77 28.06 52.19
C HIS A 480 -6.07 28.92 52.28
N PRO A 481 -7.30 28.38 52.12
CA PRO A 481 -7.76 27.13 52.78
C PRO A 481 -8.72 26.18 52.03
N TYR A 482 -8.44 24.87 52.11
CA TYR A 482 -9.12 23.95 53.04
C TYR A 482 -8.43 22.57 53.03
N SER A 483 -8.16 21.98 54.19
CA SER A 483 -7.56 20.64 54.32
C SER A 483 -8.58 19.62 54.84
N ARG A 484 -8.42 18.35 54.43
CA ARG A 484 -9.21 17.21 54.94
C ARG A 484 -8.87 16.87 56.39
N ALA A 485 -9.87 16.50 57.20
CA ALA A 485 -9.82 15.50 58.28
C ALA A 485 -11.29 15.11 58.65
N PRO A 486 -11.56 14.12 59.52
CA PRO A 486 -11.73 12.74 59.08
C PRO A 486 -13.10 12.14 59.48
N SER A 487 -13.30 10.84 59.22
CA SER A 487 -14.52 10.08 59.53
C SER A 487 -14.68 9.73 61.02
N TYR A 488 -15.92 9.80 61.53
CA TYR A 488 -16.38 9.12 62.75
C TYR A 488 -17.83 8.64 62.56
N SER A 489 -18.30 7.71 63.40
CA SER A 489 -19.56 6.97 63.26
C SER A 489 -20.51 7.11 64.47
N ALA A 490 -21.75 6.60 64.33
CA ALA A 490 -22.82 6.49 65.35
C ALA A 490 -23.63 7.81 65.59
N THR A 491 -24.94 7.83 65.94
CA THR A 491 -26.01 6.80 66.07
C THR A 491 -27.39 7.49 66.25
N LEU A 492 -28.51 6.83 65.86
CA LEU A 492 -29.92 7.08 66.29
C LEU A 492 -30.54 8.44 65.80
N GLU A 493 -31.83 8.61 65.46
CA GLU A 493 -33.11 8.44 66.24
C GLU A 493 -33.13 9.35 67.49
N GLU A 494 -34.14 10.18 67.83
CA GLU A 494 -35.56 10.44 67.45
C GLU A 494 -35.90 11.94 67.80
N GLU A 495 -37.02 12.66 67.54
CA GLU A 495 -38.33 12.53 66.85
C GLU A 495 -38.90 13.99 66.63
N GLY A 496 -39.86 14.20 65.72
CA GLY A 496 -40.81 15.35 65.68
C GLY A 496 -40.33 16.66 65.00
N GLY A 497 -41.19 17.50 64.40
CA GLY A 497 -42.64 17.42 64.13
C GLY A 497 -43.21 18.81 63.79
N VAL A 498 -44.41 18.89 63.16
CA VAL A 498 -45.27 20.11 62.98
C VAL A 498 -44.72 21.18 61.99
N GLU A 499 -45.45 22.01 61.19
CA GLU A 499 -46.77 22.12 60.50
C GLU A 499 -46.65 23.35 59.53
N HIS A 500 -47.54 23.84 58.62
CA HIS A 500 -48.89 23.52 58.10
C HIS A 500 -49.01 24.10 56.65
N GLU A 501 -49.92 23.58 55.80
CA GLU A 501 -50.57 24.27 54.63
C GLU A 501 -49.75 24.81 53.41
N THR A 502 -50.33 25.04 52.19
CA THR A 502 -51.70 24.87 51.64
C THR A 502 -51.67 24.28 50.20
N GLU A 503 -52.78 23.72 49.71
CA GLU A 503 -52.93 23.13 48.36
C GLU A 503 -53.20 24.14 47.21
N VAL A 504 -52.90 23.74 45.96
CA VAL A 504 -53.85 23.86 44.83
C VAL A 504 -53.80 22.59 43.97
N LEU A 505 -54.95 21.93 43.80
CA LEU A 505 -55.11 20.74 42.96
C LEU A 505 -55.43 21.08 41.49
N SER A 506 -54.82 20.36 40.56
CA SER A 506 -55.53 19.93 39.35
C SER A 506 -55.04 18.54 38.91
N VAL A 507 -55.97 17.64 38.66
CA VAL A 507 -55.71 16.22 38.36
C VAL A 507 -56.14 15.92 36.93
N HIS A 508 -55.32 15.20 36.15
CA HIS A 508 -55.83 14.14 35.26
C HIS A 508 -54.79 13.10 34.82
N ARG A 509 -55.05 11.85 35.23
CA ARG A 509 -54.73 10.54 34.61
C ARG A 509 -53.34 10.29 33.98
N ARG A 510 -52.58 9.46 34.72
CA ARG A 510 -51.76 8.32 34.28
C ARG A 510 -51.79 7.96 32.77
N SER A 511 -50.60 7.82 32.19
CA SER A 511 -50.14 6.54 31.63
C SER A 511 -48.63 6.40 31.87
N ASN A 512 -48.06 5.19 31.73
CA ASN A 512 -46.72 4.86 32.23
C ASN A 512 -45.86 4.22 31.13
N ALA A 513 -44.85 4.93 30.65
CA ALA A 513 -43.79 4.42 29.78
C ALA A 513 -42.51 5.22 30.04
N GLY A 514 -41.37 4.56 30.16
CA GLY A 514 -40.07 5.22 30.39
C GLY A 514 -39.40 5.62 29.09
N GLU A 515 -39.05 6.89 28.95
CA GLU A 515 -38.12 7.38 27.93
C GLU A 515 -36.69 6.99 28.30
N SER A 516 -35.84 6.72 27.30
CA SER A 516 -34.46 6.24 27.52
C SER A 516 -33.43 7.38 27.41
N ASP A 517 -32.24 7.19 28.01
CA ASP A 517 -31.18 8.21 28.22
C ASP A 517 -30.69 8.97 26.97
N GLU A 518 -31.05 8.54 25.76
CA GLU A 518 -30.62 9.20 24.51
C GLU A 518 -31.29 10.58 24.31
N GLU A 519 -32.53 10.80 24.77
CA GLU A 519 -33.19 12.11 24.61
C GLU A 519 -32.59 13.19 25.54
N ILE A 520 -32.13 12.80 26.73
CA ILE A 520 -31.49 13.70 27.70
C ILE A 520 -30.19 14.29 27.11
N HIS A 521 -29.37 13.44 26.46
CA HIS A 521 -28.15 13.90 25.80
C HIS A 521 -28.40 14.83 24.61
N LEU A 522 -29.53 14.69 23.90
CA LEU A 522 -29.84 15.54 22.75
C LEU A 522 -30.25 16.96 23.19
N ARG A 523 -30.99 17.10 24.30
CA ARG A 523 -31.35 18.41 24.88
C ARG A 523 -30.12 19.18 25.41
N MET A 524 -29.08 18.48 25.87
CA MET A 524 -27.85 19.06 26.46
C MET A 524 -26.92 19.79 25.47
N ARG A 525 -27.17 19.78 24.15
CA ARG A 525 -26.33 20.48 23.15
C ARG A 525 -26.98 21.72 22.52
N ALA A 526 -28.18 22.12 22.93
CA ALA A 526 -29.00 23.12 22.22
C ALA A 526 -29.11 24.52 22.89
N HIS A 527 -28.08 24.99 23.61
CA HIS A 527 -28.14 26.28 24.31
C HIS A 527 -26.88 27.18 24.18
N ARG A 528 -26.84 28.02 23.15
CA ARG A 528 -26.28 29.40 23.19
C ARG A 528 -27.10 30.33 22.29
N LYS A 529 -27.38 31.56 22.74
CA LYS A 529 -28.15 32.58 21.98
C LYS A 529 -27.22 33.46 21.12
N PRO A 530 -27.70 34.01 19.99
CA PRO A 530 -26.96 34.94 19.13
C PRO A 530 -27.08 36.40 19.58
N SER A 531 -26.31 37.28 18.93
CA SER A 531 -26.43 38.75 18.99
C SER A 531 -26.44 39.33 17.57
N GLU A 532 -27.32 40.30 17.31
CA GLU A 532 -27.45 41.04 16.04
C GLU A 532 -26.33 42.13 15.93
N SER A 533 -26.07 42.87 14.83
CA SER A 533 -26.83 43.23 13.60
C SER A 533 -25.82 43.61 12.44
N PRO A 534 -26.16 44.36 11.36
CA PRO A 534 -26.81 43.87 10.14
C PRO A 534 -26.12 44.26 8.79
N SER A 535 -26.78 43.95 7.65
CA SER A 535 -26.51 44.38 6.23
C SER A 535 -25.34 43.67 5.50
N ARG A 536 -25.59 42.84 4.45
CA ARG A 536 -25.94 43.09 3.01
C ARG A 536 -24.69 43.31 2.11
N SER A 537 -24.57 42.73 0.90
CA SER A 537 -25.55 42.02 0.04
C SER A 537 -24.96 40.94 -0.90
N GLU A 538 -25.77 39.90 -1.16
CA GLU A 538 -25.89 39.10 -2.41
C GLU A 538 -24.70 38.35 -3.05
N LYS A 539 -24.84 37.01 -3.15
CA LYS A 539 -25.37 36.37 -4.37
C LYS A 539 -25.86 34.92 -4.18
N MET A 540 -26.83 34.55 -5.03
CA MET A 540 -27.38 33.23 -5.42
C MET A 540 -27.06 31.96 -4.59
N ARG A 541 -28.13 31.22 -4.21
CA ARG A 541 -28.11 29.79 -3.83
C ARG A 541 -28.95 28.97 -4.81
N SER A 542 -28.49 27.76 -5.12
CA SER A 542 -29.28 26.70 -5.75
C SER A 542 -29.94 25.79 -4.70
N TYR A 543 -31.12 25.24 -5.01
CA TYR A 543 -31.78 24.26 -4.15
C TYR A 543 -31.12 22.88 -4.22
N SER A 544 -31.18 22.13 -3.11
CA SER A 544 -30.99 20.68 -3.09
C SER A 544 -32.09 20.06 -2.24
N SER A 545 -32.88 19.15 -2.83
CA SER A 545 -33.83 18.33 -2.07
C SER A 545 -33.11 17.11 -1.50
N THR A 546 -33.52 16.66 -0.31
CA THR A 546 -33.04 15.40 0.28
C THR A 546 -34.26 14.53 0.59
N THR A 547 -34.34 13.36 -0.05
CA THR A 547 -35.41 12.39 0.17
C THR A 547 -34.83 11.18 0.89
N THR A 548 -35.26 10.93 2.13
CA THR A 548 -34.85 9.76 2.91
C THR A 548 -35.75 8.58 2.56
N THR A 549 -35.18 7.40 2.32
CA THR A 549 -35.92 6.15 2.09
C THR A 549 -35.43 5.10 3.09
N VAL A 550 -36.38 4.52 3.84
CA VAL A 550 -36.10 3.51 4.87
C VAL A 550 -36.23 2.12 4.26
N TYR A 551 -35.20 1.29 4.44
CA TYR A 551 -35.24 -0.13 4.09
C TYR A 551 -35.46 -0.98 5.33
N HIS A 552 -36.63 -1.63 5.43
CA HIS A 552 -36.84 -2.71 6.40
C HIS A 552 -36.09 -3.96 5.93
N LYS A 553 -35.21 -4.49 6.78
CA LYS A 553 -34.57 -5.79 6.57
C LYS A 553 -35.16 -6.80 7.55
N TYR A 554 -35.99 -7.70 7.06
CA TYR A 554 -36.36 -8.89 7.82
C TYR A 554 -35.14 -9.79 7.96
N ILE A 555 -34.93 -10.31 9.17
CA ILE A 555 -34.00 -11.40 9.46
C ILE A 555 -34.89 -12.60 9.74
N ASP A 556 -34.86 -13.58 8.85
CA ASP A 556 -35.48 -14.88 9.09
C ASP A 556 -34.41 -15.84 9.58
N ASN A 557 -34.73 -16.63 10.62
CA ASN A 557 -33.76 -17.43 11.36
C ASN A 557 -34.36 -18.81 11.66
N ASP A 558 -34.54 -19.60 10.60
CA ASP A 558 -34.74 -21.05 10.74
C ASP A 558 -33.37 -21.76 10.72
N SER A 559 -33.25 -22.79 11.55
CA SER A 559 -32.04 -23.60 11.74
C SER A 559 -32.46 -25.03 12.10
N THR A 560 -33.26 -25.64 11.22
CA THR A 560 -33.75 -27.01 11.37
C THR A 560 -33.44 -27.86 10.13
N HIS A 561 -33.25 -29.17 10.36
CA HIS A 561 -33.04 -30.24 9.37
C HIS A 561 -31.72 -30.24 8.56
N ASP A 562 -30.65 -30.70 9.21
CA ASP A 562 -29.39 -31.13 8.57
C ASP A 562 -28.97 -32.51 9.13
N VAL A 563 -29.49 -33.61 8.56
CA VAL A 563 -29.07 -35.00 8.87
C VAL A 563 -29.31 -35.92 7.64
N GLU A 564 -28.46 -36.94 7.47
CA GLU A 564 -28.58 -38.09 6.54
C GLU A 564 -28.36 -37.83 5.02
N ASN A 565 -27.64 -38.65 4.25
CA ASN A 565 -26.68 -39.73 4.58
C ASN A 565 -25.70 -39.97 3.39
N MET A 566 -24.74 -40.89 3.55
CA MET A 566 -23.69 -41.26 2.59
C MET A 566 -24.20 -42.04 1.37
N GLY A 567 -23.43 -42.03 0.26
CA GLY A 567 -23.36 -43.16 -0.67
C GLY A 567 -23.45 -42.85 -2.17
N SER A 568 -22.61 -43.52 -2.95
CA SER A 568 -22.66 -43.64 -4.42
C SER A 568 -22.41 -45.11 -4.80
N PRO A 569 -22.44 -45.55 -6.08
CA PRO A 569 -22.98 -44.93 -7.30
C PRO A 569 -23.96 -45.87 -8.08
N ALA A 570 -24.77 -45.34 -9.02
CA ALA A 570 -25.57 -46.18 -9.93
C ALA A 570 -25.72 -45.63 -11.37
N ARG A 571 -25.49 -46.54 -12.32
CA ARG A 571 -25.29 -46.39 -13.77
C ARG A 571 -26.58 -46.19 -14.60
N VAL A 572 -26.57 -45.14 -15.44
CA VAL A 572 -27.13 -45.03 -16.82
C VAL A 572 -28.44 -45.74 -17.18
N LYS A 573 -29.42 -44.96 -17.67
CA LYS A 573 -30.29 -45.38 -18.79
C LYS A 573 -30.66 -44.16 -19.66
N ALA A 574 -30.68 -44.35 -20.98
CA ALA A 574 -31.10 -43.34 -21.96
C ALA A 574 -32.29 -43.89 -22.77
N MET A 575 -33.18 -43.01 -23.22
CA MET A 575 -34.19 -43.36 -24.24
C MET A 575 -34.74 -42.11 -24.94
N ASP A 576 -34.80 -42.14 -26.27
CA ASP A 576 -35.38 -41.09 -27.12
C ASP A 576 -36.92 -41.03 -27.02
N ARG A 577 -37.50 -39.82 -27.18
CA ARG A 577 -38.19 -39.48 -28.44
C ARG A 577 -38.55 -38.01 -28.62
N GLU A 578 -38.89 -37.67 -29.86
CA GLU A 578 -39.02 -36.30 -30.38
C GLU A 578 -40.44 -35.69 -30.26
N ARG A 579 -40.50 -34.39 -30.66
CA ARG A 579 -41.60 -33.69 -31.36
C ARG A 579 -42.80 -33.12 -30.56
N ALA A 580 -42.61 -31.83 -30.25
CA ALA A 580 -43.31 -30.70 -30.89
C ALA A 580 -44.77 -30.35 -30.52
N SER A 581 -44.92 -29.09 -30.10
CA SER A 581 -46.05 -28.21 -30.45
C SER A 581 -45.53 -26.77 -30.64
N SER A 582 -46.28 -25.91 -31.34
CA SER A 582 -45.79 -24.58 -31.78
C SER A 582 -46.85 -23.48 -31.73
N ALA A 583 -46.60 -22.41 -30.95
CA ALA A 583 -47.15 -21.04 -31.06
C ALA A 583 -46.32 -20.15 -30.12
N SER A 584 -45.70 -19.02 -30.50
CA SER A 584 -46.18 -17.79 -31.16
C SER A 584 -46.90 -16.83 -30.19
N GLY A 585 -46.45 -15.59 -29.95
CA GLY A 585 -45.24 -14.90 -30.46
C GLY A 585 -45.28 -13.37 -30.27
N ILE A 586 -44.43 -12.64 -31.02
CA ILE A 586 -44.42 -11.16 -31.25
C ILE A 586 -44.15 -10.27 -29.98
N LEU A 587 -43.41 -9.16 -29.96
CA LEU A 587 -42.89 -8.21 -30.98
C LEU A 587 -41.44 -7.74 -30.72
N THR A 588 -40.64 -7.63 -31.79
CA THR A 588 -39.54 -6.65 -31.92
C THR A 588 -39.58 -6.06 -33.34
N LYS A 589 -39.52 -4.73 -33.49
CA LYS A 589 -39.83 -4.04 -34.75
C LYS A 589 -38.59 -3.49 -35.46
N VAL A 590 -38.24 -4.08 -36.60
CA VAL A 590 -37.11 -3.70 -37.46
C VAL A 590 -37.55 -2.76 -38.59
N ARG A 591 -36.70 -1.80 -38.98
CA ARG A 591 -36.47 -1.42 -40.38
C ARG A 591 -34.94 -1.37 -40.62
N SER A 592 -34.31 -2.04 -41.58
CA SER A 592 -34.59 -2.28 -43.03
C SER A 592 -34.24 -1.06 -43.90
N SER A 593 -33.54 -1.15 -45.05
CA SER A 593 -32.66 -2.20 -45.65
C SER A 593 -31.86 -1.54 -46.82
N LYS A 594 -31.11 -2.16 -47.76
CA LYS A 594 -31.01 -3.55 -48.27
C LYS A 594 -29.67 -3.83 -49.00
N ARG A 595 -29.57 -5.03 -49.57
CA ARG A 595 -28.49 -5.66 -50.38
C ARG A 595 -28.03 -4.86 -51.62
N GLY A 596 -26.77 -5.07 -52.01
CA GLY A 596 -26.18 -4.84 -53.35
C GLY A 596 -24.96 -5.76 -53.54
N ASN A 597 -24.56 -6.08 -54.78
CA ASN A 597 -23.54 -7.10 -55.10
C ASN A 597 -22.25 -6.50 -55.71
N GLU A 598 -21.22 -7.36 -55.86
CA GLU A 598 -20.05 -7.20 -56.76
C GLU A 598 -18.93 -6.19 -56.42
N SER A 599 -17.80 -6.42 -57.11
CA SER A 599 -16.50 -5.74 -57.04
C SER A 599 -16.04 -5.45 -58.50
N PRO A 600 -14.83 -4.93 -58.82
CA PRO A 600 -13.80 -4.28 -58.00
C PRO A 600 -13.23 -2.95 -58.62
N LEU A 601 -12.15 -2.42 -58.03
CA LEU A 601 -11.10 -1.56 -58.66
C LEU A 601 -11.35 -0.07 -59.03
N ARG A 602 -10.21 0.67 -59.01
CA ARG A 602 -9.84 1.92 -59.74
C ARG A 602 -10.47 3.30 -59.38
N SER A 603 -9.70 4.04 -58.57
CA SER A 603 -9.07 5.35 -58.88
C SER A 603 -9.82 6.44 -59.69
N LYS A 604 -9.96 7.66 -59.10
CA LYS A 604 -9.19 8.88 -59.49
C LYS A 604 -9.60 10.14 -58.70
N ASP A 605 -8.72 11.14 -58.70
CA ASP A 605 -8.96 12.52 -58.24
C ASP A 605 -9.99 13.28 -59.10
N GLY A 606 -10.63 14.31 -58.53
CA GLY A 606 -11.59 15.16 -59.26
C GLY A 606 -12.02 16.44 -58.53
N VAL A 607 -11.23 17.50 -58.62
CA VAL A 607 -11.55 18.83 -58.04
C VAL A 607 -12.39 19.69 -59.01
N ARG A 608 -13.48 20.32 -58.53
CA ARG A 608 -13.90 21.64 -59.03
C ARG A 608 -14.73 22.47 -58.03
N LYS A 609 -14.73 23.79 -58.23
CA LYS A 609 -15.34 24.84 -57.39
C LYS A 609 -16.46 25.57 -58.15
N THR A 610 -17.34 26.28 -57.44
CA THR A 610 -17.97 27.53 -57.94
C THR A 610 -18.41 28.49 -56.82
N SER A 611 -18.09 29.79 -57.00
CA SER A 611 -18.80 31.00 -56.50
C SER A 611 -18.90 31.30 -54.98
N GLY A 612 -18.78 32.55 -54.49
CA GLY A 612 -18.32 33.80 -55.16
C GLY A 612 -18.80 35.12 -54.48
N ARG A 613 -18.06 36.23 -54.73
CA ARG A 613 -18.32 37.67 -54.39
C ARG A 613 -17.77 38.16 -53.02
N VAL A 614 -16.56 38.77 -52.93
CA VAL A 614 -16.14 40.19 -53.21
C VAL A 614 -16.49 41.18 -52.08
N GLY A 615 -15.55 42.00 -51.53
CA GLY A 615 -14.08 42.05 -51.76
C GLY A 615 -13.39 43.33 -51.22
N SER A 616 -12.07 43.45 -51.46
CA SER A 616 -11.25 44.70 -51.50
C SER A 616 -10.99 45.46 -50.17
N ILE A 617 -9.88 46.17 -49.91
CA ILE A 617 -8.57 46.46 -50.56
C ILE A 617 -7.67 47.09 -49.43
N SER A 618 -6.33 47.10 -49.37
CA SER A 618 -5.15 46.46 -50.01
C SER A 618 -4.02 46.43 -48.92
N GLY A 619 -2.70 46.25 -49.11
CA GLY A 619 -1.80 46.02 -50.25
C GLY A 619 -0.35 45.78 -49.73
N ALA A 620 0.57 45.27 -50.57
CA ALA A 620 1.97 44.99 -50.20
C ALA A 620 2.97 46.03 -50.76
N PRO A 621 4.27 45.96 -50.41
CA PRO A 621 5.17 45.31 -51.38
C PRO A 621 6.24 44.38 -50.79
N SER A 622 6.85 43.62 -51.70
CA SER A 622 7.88 42.61 -51.53
C SER A 622 9.28 43.15 -51.19
N SER A 623 10.14 42.27 -50.65
CA SER A 623 11.30 41.81 -51.43
C SER A 623 11.85 40.48 -50.88
N ALA A 624 12.45 39.70 -51.77
CA ALA A 624 13.25 38.52 -51.44
C ALA A 624 14.36 38.39 -52.48
N THR A 625 15.59 38.13 -52.07
CA THR A 625 16.71 37.78 -52.96
C THR A 625 17.60 36.72 -52.32
N ALA A 626 18.10 35.79 -53.14
CA ALA A 626 18.99 34.71 -52.72
C ALA A 626 20.10 34.51 -53.76
N ARG A 627 21.36 34.44 -53.30
CA ARG A 627 22.63 34.15 -54.00
C ARG A 627 23.76 34.28 -52.93
N LYS A 628 24.93 33.65 -53.02
CA LYS A 628 25.39 32.43 -53.73
C LYS A 628 26.79 32.05 -53.18
N VAL A 629 27.04 30.77 -52.92
CA VAL A 629 28.34 30.03 -52.90
C VAL A 629 29.66 30.81 -52.77
N SER A 630 30.47 30.48 -51.75
CA SER A 630 31.95 30.35 -51.86
C SER A 630 32.55 29.56 -50.69
N ASN A 631 33.71 28.93 -50.91
CA ASN A 631 34.49 28.17 -49.91
C ASN A 631 35.49 29.08 -49.17
N GLY A 632 36.04 28.59 -48.05
CA GLY A 632 37.46 28.83 -47.72
C GLY A 632 37.79 29.06 -46.25
N ILE A 633 38.60 28.14 -45.70
CA ILE A 633 39.28 28.16 -44.38
C ILE A 633 38.33 28.02 -43.18
#